data_AF-A0A9E5Q6D6-F1
#
_entry.id   AF-A0A9E5Q6D6-F1
#
_cell.length_a   1.000
_cell.length_b   1.000
_cell.length_c   1.000
_cell.angle_alpha   90.00
_cell.angle_beta   90.00
_cell.angle_gamma   90.00
#
_symmetry.space_group_name_H-M   'P 1'
#
loop_
_entity.id
_entity.type
_entity.pdbx_description
1 polymer ?
#
loop_
_entity_poly.entity_id
_entity_poly.type
_entity_poly.pdbx_seq_one_letter_code
_entity_poly.pdbx_strand_id
1 'polypeptide(L)' 'MYRVFPNPAVSFASVVYELRSSAPVSVTIFNARGQRVRTLARGTQSPGRRLLQWDARNEVGVRVP' A
#
# COMPACT_ATOMS: atom_id res chain seq x y z
N MET A 1 11.70 6.52 -5.81
CA MET A 1 10.74 6.11 -6.87
C MET A 1 9.64 5.29 -6.21
N TYR A 2 8.40 5.38 -6.67
CA TYR A 2 7.32 4.49 -6.24
C TYR A 2 6.55 3.93 -7.44
N ARG A 3 6.00 2.72 -7.29
CA ARG A 3 5.15 2.06 -8.30
C ARG A 3 4.04 1.28 -7.62
N VAL A 4 2.85 1.29 -8.21
CA VAL A 4 1.72 0.44 -7.82
C VAL A 4 1.35 -0.42 -9.02
N PHE A 5 1.29 -1.74 -8.86
CA PHE A 5 0.91 -2.64 -9.95
C PHE A 5 0.33 -3.98 -9.45
N PRO A 6 -0.64 -4.57 -10.15
CA PRO A 6 -1.42 -3.94 -11.22
C PRO A 6 -2.29 -2.80 -10.66
N ASN A 7 -2.54 -1.79 -11.50
CA ASN A 7 -3.52 -0.73 -11.26
C ASN A 7 -4.29 -0.52 -12.59
N PRO A 8 -5.60 -0.82 -12.67
CA PRO A 8 -6.50 -1.21 -11.58
C PRO A 8 -6.17 -2.54 -10.91
N ALA A 9 -6.42 -2.62 -9.59
CA ALA A 9 -6.19 -3.82 -8.80
C ALA A 9 -7.45 -4.69 -8.76
N VAL A 10 -7.39 -5.91 -9.30
CA VAL A 10 -8.55 -6.83 -9.34
C VAL A 10 -8.55 -7.81 -8.16
N SER A 11 -7.41 -8.41 -7.87
CA SER A 11 -7.27 -9.42 -6.80
C SER A 11 -6.09 -9.16 -5.88
N PHE A 12 -5.11 -8.40 -6.34
CA PHE A 12 -3.99 -7.93 -5.55
C PHE A 12 -3.41 -6.64 -6.16
N ALA A 13 -2.62 -5.93 -5.37
CA ALA A 13 -1.71 -4.89 -5.84
C ALA A 13 -0.40 -4.96 -5.06
N SER A 14 0.69 -4.61 -5.73
CA SER A 14 2.00 -4.44 -5.13
C SER A 14 2.36 -2.96 -5.11
N VAL A 15 2.74 -2.45 -3.94
CA VAL A 15 3.28 -1.11 -3.75
C VAL A 15 4.78 -1.23 -3.53
N VAL A 16 5.56 -0.71 -4.47
CA VAL A 16 7.02 -0.68 -4.39
C VAL A 16 7.46 0.75 -4.17
N TYR A 17 8.33 0.98 -3.20
CA TYR A 17 8.98 2.27 -2.99
C TYR A 17 10.41 2.09 -2.47
N GLU A 18 11.19 3.16 -2.55
CA GLU A 18 12.57 3.19 -2.07
C GLU A 18 12.81 4.47 -1.29
N LEU A 19 13.43 4.31 -0.12
CA LEU A 19 13.83 5.41 0.76
C LEU A 19 15.35 5.61 0.66
N ARG A 20 15.78 6.86 0.42
CA ARG A 20 17.20 7.23 0.41
C ARG A 20 17.77 7.44 1.82
N SER A 21 16.92 7.80 2.77
CA SER A 21 17.25 8.05 4.17
C SER A 21 16.11 7.54 5.06
N SER A 22 16.37 7.46 6.37
CA SER A 22 15.32 7.11 7.33
C SER A 22 14.22 8.18 7.32
N ALA A 23 12.96 7.77 7.13
CA ALA A 23 11.84 8.69 6.97
C ALA A 23 10.52 8.11 7.48
N PRO A 24 9.57 8.95 7.92
CA PRO A 24 8.21 8.52 8.21
C PRO A 24 7.50 8.10 6.92
N VAL A 25 6.86 6.93 6.93
CA VAL A 25 6.11 6.38 5.80
C VAL A 25 4.69 6.05 6.24
N SER A 26 3.72 6.38 5.39
CA SER A 26 2.34 5.89 5.48
C SER A 26 1.87 5.43 4.11
N VAL A 27 1.46 4.16 4.00
CA VAL A 27 0.89 3.59 2.79
C VAL A 27 -0.53 3.16 3.10
N THR A 28 -1.49 3.92 2.57
CA THR A 28 -2.93 3.69 2.78
C THR A 28 -3.62 3.50 1.45
N ILE A 29 -4.48 2.49 1.37
CA ILE A 29 -5.31 2.20 0.20
C ILE A 29 -6.68 2.85 0.40
N PHE A 30 -7.15 3.50 -0.65
CA PHE A 30 -8.48 4.09 -0.73
C PHE A 30 -9.24 3.47 -1.91
N ASN A 31 -10.56 3.36 -1.79
CA ASN A 31 -11.40 3.00 -2.93
C ASN A 31 -11.70 4.23 -3.81
N ALA A 32 -12.37 4.03 -4.94
CA ALA A 32 -12.70 5.11 -5.88
C ALA A 32 -13.61 6.20 -5.29
N ARG A 33 -14.29 5.94 -4.16
CA ARG A 33 -15.09 6.92 -3.42
C ARG A 33 -14.29 7.71 -2.38
N GLY A 34 -12.96 7.49 -2.30
CA GLY A 34 -12.09 8.11 -1.30
C GLY A 34 -12.19 7.50 0.10
N GLN A 35 -12.88 6.37 0.26
CA GLN A 35 -12.99 5.70 1.56
C GLN A 35 -11.74 4.87 1.83
N ARG A 36 -11.21 4.96 3.06
CA ARG A 36 -10.05 4.18 3.49
C ARG A 36 -10.40 2.69 3.54
N VAL A 37 -9.60 1.89 2.83
CA VAL A 37 -9.74 0.44 2.74
C VAL A 37 -8.82 -0.27 3.73
N ARG A 38 -7.53 0.05 3.69
CA ARG A 38 -6.49 -0.60 4.51
C ARG A 38 -5.22 0.22 4.57
N THR A 39 -4.59 0.26 5.74
CA THR A 39 -3.21 0.77 5.89
C THR A 39 -2.22 -0.40 5.81
N LEU A 40 -1.30 -0.37 4.83
CA LEU A 40 -0.30 -1.44 4.63
C LEU A 40 0.98 -1.21 5.45
N ALA A 41 1.34 0.05 5.69
CA ALA A 41 2.52 0.41 6.46
C ALA A 41 2.31 1.79 7.09
N ARG A 42 2.75 1.96 8.34
CA ARG A 42 2.77 3.24 9.04
C ARG A 42 3.93 3.27 10.04
N GLY A 43 4.78 4.29 9.96
CA GLY A 43 5.87 4.50 10.91
C GLY A 43 7.18 4.89 10.23
N THR A 44 8.23 5.10 11.03
CA THR A 44 9.57 5.39 10.54
C THR A 44 10.19 4.13 9.94
N GLN A 45 10.77 4.25 8.75
CA GLN A 45 11.45 3.15 8.08
C GLN A 45 12.87 3.53 7.71
N SER A 46 13.79 2.56 7.83
CA SER A 46 15.17 2.69 7.39
C SER A 46 15.29 2.79 5.85
N PRO A 47 16.42 3.30 5.34
CA PRO A 47 16.69 3.35 3.91
C PRO A 47 16.55 1.98 3.22
N GLY A 48 16.27 2.01 1.93
CA GLY A 48 16.22 0.83 1.06
C GLY A 48 14.88 0.63 0.37
N ARG A 49 14.82 -0.43 -0.45
CA ARG A 49 13.64 -0.81 -1.23
C ARG A 49 12.65 -1.58 -0.36
N ARG A 50 11.37 -1.33 -0.60
CA ARG A 50 10.23 -2.00 0.05
C ARG A 50 9.25 -2.49 -1.01
N LEU A 51 8.70 -3.68 -0.77
CA LEU A 51 7.61 -4.27 -1.54
C LEU A 51 6.50 -4.62 -0.55
N LEU A 52 5.36 -3.96 -0.67
CA LEU A 52 4.16 -4.27 0.09
C LEU A 52 3.15 -4.91 -0.85
N GLN A 53 2.51 -5.99 -0.42
CA GLN A 53 1.43 -6.63 -1.15
C GLN A 53 0.10 -6.38 -0.45
N TRP A 54 -0.91 -6.12 -1.25
CA TRP A 54 -2.30 -6.04 -0.84
C TRP A 54 -3.11 -7.08 -1.58
N ASP A 55 -4.00 -7.77 -0.86
CA ASP A 55 -4.78 -8.93 -1.29
C ASP A 55 -6.24 -8.59 -1.63
N ALA A 56 -6.50 -7.33 -1.97
CA ALA A 56 -7.84 -6.79 -2.21
C ALA A 56 -8.79 -6.89 -1.00
N ARG A 57 -8.29 -6.99 0.24
CA ARG A 57 -9.10 -7.03 1.47
C ARG A 57 -8.97 -5.76 2.30
N ASN A 58 -10.07 -5.34 2.93
CA ASN A 58 -10.06 -4.25 3.89
C ASN A 58 -9.44 -4.69 5.24
N GLU A 59 -9.45 -3.79 6.23
CA GLU A 59 -8.88 -4.06 7.57
C GLU A 59 -9.56 -5.22 8.32
N VAL A 60 -10.82 -5.51 8.03
CA VAL A 60 -11.57 -6.62 8.64
C VAL A 60 -11.49 -7.91 7.82
N GLY A 61 -10.63 -7.97 6.81
CA GLY A 61 -10.43 -9.16 5.98
C GLY A 61 -11.49 -9.40 4.90
N VAL A 62 -12.42 -8.47 4.71
CA VAL A 62 -13.48 -8.56 3.69
C VAL A 62 -12.94 -8.07 2.36
N ARG A 63 -13.19 -8.83 1.28
CA ARG A 63 -12.80 -8.41 -0.06
C ARG A 63 -13.51 -7.12 -0.45
N VAL A 64 -12.75 -6.17 -0.94
CA VAL A 64 -13.28 -4.91 -1.46
C VAL A 64 -13.75 -5.12 -2.89
N PRO A 65 -15.00 -4.72 -3.21
CA PRO A 65 -15.54 -4.78 -4.56
C PRO A 65 -14.95 -3.73 -5.49
#